data_AF-A0A7W0ICT9-F1
#
_entry.id   AF-A0A7W0ICT9-F1
#
_cell.length_a   1.000
_cell.length_b   1.000
_cell.length_c   1.000
_cell.angle_alpha   90.00
_cell.angle_beta   90.00
_cell.angle_gamma   90.00
#
_symmetry.space_group_name_H-M   'P 1'
#
loop_
_entity.id
_entity.type
_entity.pdbx_description
1 polymer ?
#
loop_
_entity_poly.entity_id
_entity_poly.type
_entity_poly.pdbx_seq_one_letter_code
_entity_poly.pdbx_strand_id
1 'polypeptide(L)'
;MAAHFRRRLRKGVATATLAAAAVAALSASQAPGLTDTGTGRQRTDTPAADSDTDPGATDSSYYTDLPPLNSPTASPSPGNGDGNTGDTEAGIPATVLDAYKKAEAALAESKPGCNLPWQLLAAIGKVESGQANGGRVDANGTTTGILGPPLNGNGFAKITDTDGGAYDGDTVHDRAVGPMQFIPSTWESWGSDGNGDGKRDPNNIYDAALAAGRYLCAGDRDLSVTSQLHAAILSYNHSREYLNTVLKWLEYYRKGTHEVPDGTGVLPNNRSDDSDGPSPSPSPSTPGTSKPSTPGTTKPGGGTTSPAPNDPGTGSGSPSPSPTPPTGTDTVARLEDAGTGELTAMAGDAFGERVSVRAESASGVGVPKVRVRFTIVGDTDATFAGGETVATIVTSATGTATAPTIQAGEKAGDFTVRAAVVGRTLSGLDYTATVTERQADTLVRTSDAALTCTPGGEFANDVEVKATYKGAVADGVAATATLITSADDATANDKGPYFKDADGNPVRSLANLETDANGLLKLPKLYADDTTGTFLLRINTAGGATLTVELKVAAATTS
;
A
#
# COMPACT_ATOMS: atom_id res chain seq x y z
N MET A 1 6.56 67.91 -39.83
CA MET A 1 7.82 67.31 -39.33
C MET A 1 7.86 67.59 -37.83
N ALA A 2 7.47 66.69 -36.93
CA ALA A 2 7.91 65.31 -36.69
C ALA A 2 9.24 65.22 -35.91
N ALA A 3 9.13 65.03 -34.59
CA ALA A 3 10.17 64.47 -33.71
C ALA A 3 9.51 63.89 -32.45
N HIS A 4 9.35 62.57 -32.39
CA HIS A 4 8.84 61.86 -31.21
C HIS A 4 9.99 61.30 -30.38
N PHE A 5 9.96 61.52 -29.07
CA PHE A 5 10.77 60.77 -28.10
C PHE A 5 10.07 59.45 -27.72
N ARG A 6 10.77 58.30 -27.81
CA ARG A 6 10.44 57.07 -27.05
C ARG A 6 11.58 56.04 -27.00
N ARG A 7 12.25 55.99 -25.84
CA ARG A 7 12.44 54.80 -24.97
C ARG A 7 12.68 53.41 -25.62
N ARG A 8 13.88 52.83 -25.42
CA ARG A 8 14.16 51.53 -24.72
C ARG A 8 15.52 50.92 -25.11
N LEU A 9 16.39 50.63 -24.14
CA LEU A 9 17.53 49.70 -24.29
C LEU A 9 17.04 48.23 -24.18
N ARG A 10 17.71 47.31 -24.89
CA ARG A 10 17.58 45.84 -24.75
C ARG A 10 18.83 45.12 -25.30
N LYS A 11 19.17 43.96 -24.71
CA LYS A 11 20.22 42.95 -25.08
C LYS A 11 21.67 43.36 -24.77
N GLY A 12 22.64 42.46 -24.51
CA GLY A 12 22.58 41.00 -24.20
C GLY A 12 22.86 40.72 -22.70
N VAL A 13 23.67 39.75 -22.25
CA VAL A 13 24.41 38.60 -22.85
C VAL A 13 24.37 37.41 -21.83
N ALA A 14 25.19 36.35 -21.94
CA ALA A 14 25.21 35.16 -21.05
C ALA A 14 26.64 34.64 -20.70
N THR A 15 26.72 33.51 -19.95
CA THR A 15 27.90 32.72 -19.49
C THR A 15 28.61 33.23 -18.21
N ALA A 16 29.19 32.41 -17.31
CA ALA A 16 29.54 30.97 -17.34
C ALA A 16 29.38 30.25 -15.97
N THR A 17 29.79 28.97 -15.86
CA THR A 17 29.46 28.00 -14.79
C THR A 17 30.66 27.57 -13.89
N LEU A 18 30.34 26.80 -12.83
CA LEU A 18 31.16 25.82 -12.05
C LEU A 18 31.95 26.27 -10.79
N ALA A 19 31.54 25.71 -9.64
CA ALA A 19 32.41 25.09 -8.61
C ALA A 19 31.56 24.06 -7.82
N ALA A 20 32.18 23.04 -7.20
CA ALA A 20 31.46 21.86 -6.66
C ALA A 20 31.84 21.49 -5.20
N ALA A 21 30.82 20.99 -4.49
CA ALA A 21 30.77 20.03 -3.36
C ALA A 21 31.91 19.87 -2.33
N ALA A 22 31.53 19.81 -1.04
CA ALA A 22 32.21 19.03 0.01
C ALA A 22 31.26 18.58 1.16
N VAL A 23 30.83 17.31 1.09
CA VAL A 23 30.56 16.30 2.16
C VAL A 23 30.26 16.73 3.61
N ALA A 24 29.11 16.28 4.15
CA ALA A 24 29.02 15.38 5.33
C ALA A 24 27.57 14.88 5.52
N ALA A 25 27.38 13.64 6.00
CA ALA A 25 26.08 12.96 6.07
C ALA A 25 25.68 12.53 7.49
N LEU A 26 24.37 12.55 7.76
CA LEU A 26 23.70 11.62 8.65
C LEU A 26 22.47 11.07 7.91
N SER A 27 22.37 9.74 7.80
CA SER A 27 21.24 9.06 7.16
C SER A 27 20.73 7.94 8.07
N ALA A 28 19.44 7.93 8.35
CA ALA A 28 18.69 6.75 8.76
C ALA A 28 17.23 6.89 8.29
N SER A 29 16.63 5.78 7.87
CA SER A 29 15.23 5.60 7.44
C SER A 29 14.62 6.62 6.47
N GLN A 30 14.50 6.25 5.20
CA GLN A 30 13.34 6.67 4.40
C GLN A 30 12.84 5.54 3.49
N ALA A 31 11.51 5.47 3.36
CA ALA A 31 10.79 4.68 2.38
C ALA A 31 10.97 5.28 0.95
N PRO A 32 10.50 4.61 -0.13
CA PRO A 32 10.74 5.07 -1.50
C PRO A 32 10.00 6.39 -1.84
N GLY A 33 10.69 7.52 -1.63
CA GLY A 33 10.28 8.82 -2.15
C GLY A 33 10.54 8.92 -3.66
N LEU A 34 9.52 9.30 -4.43
CA LEU A 34 9.63 9.58 -5.86
C LEU A 34 10.28 10.94 -6.10
N THR A 35 11.37 11.00 -6.86
CA THR A 35 11.80 12.24 -7.55
C THR A 35 12.21 11.95 -8.99
N ASP A 36 11.70 12.77 -9.90
CA ASP A 36 11.87 12.68 -11.35
C ASP A 36 13.30 13.00 -11.82
N THR A 37 13.59 12.55 -13.04
CA THR A 37 14.85 12.61 -13.76
C THR A 37 15.24 14.01 -14.25
N GLY A 38 16.55 14.32 -14.20
CA GLY A 38 17.06 15.63 -14.64
C GLY A 38 18.54 15.63 -15.03
N THR A 39 18.85 15.14 -16.24
CA THR A 39 20.14 15.28 -16.97
C THR A 39 21.43 14.72 -16.31
N GLY A 40 22.05 13.72 -16.95
CA GLY A 40 23.23 13.04 -16.42
C GLY A 40 24.59 13.58 -16.89
N ARG A 41 25.67 13.13 -16.22
CA ARG A 41 27.00 13.02 -16.83
C ARG A 41 27.79 11.84 -16.24
N GLN A 42 28.48 11.15 -17.13
CA GLN A 42 29.22 9.90 -16.93
C GLN A 42 30.67 10.14 -16.47
N ARG A 43 31.16 9.39 -15.46
CA ARG A 43 32.51 8.75 -15.40
C ARG A 43 32.78 7.96 -14.11
N THR A 44 32.91 6.64 -14.26
CA THR A 44 34.01 5.77 -13.78
C THR A 44 34.94 6.29 -12.66
N ASP A 45 34.98 5.63 -11.49
CA ASP A 45 35.89 4.49 -11.20
C ASP A 45 35.57 3.84 -9.82
N THR A 46 36.04 2.60 -9.60
CA THR A 46 35.59 1.65 -8.55
C THR A 46 36.81 1.10 -7.78
N PRO A 47 36.69 0.42 -6.61
CA PRO A 47 35.99 0.76 -5.37
C PRO A 47 36.97 0.99 -4.19
N ALA A 48 36.47 1.47 -3.05
CA ALA A 48 37.06 1.18 -1.73
C ALA A 48 36.01 0.43 -0.90
N ALA A 49 36.38 -0.72 -0.37
CA ALA A 49 35.49 -1.54 0.44
C ALA A 49 35.59 -1.12 1.92
N ASP A 50 34.44 -0.83 2.53
CA ASP A 50 34.17 -1.20 3.91
C ASP A 50 32.84 -1.96 3.88
N SER A 51 32.90 -3.22 4.33
CA SER A 51 31.77 -4.13 4.35
C SER A 51 31.41 -4.41 5.79
N ASP A 52 30.13 -4.23 6.13
CA ASP A 52 29.39 -5.20 6.95
C ASP A 52 27.88 -4.95 6.75
N THR A 53 27.43 -5.32 5.57
CA THR A 53 26.04 -5.73 5.31
C THR A 53 26.16 -7.02 4.54
N ASP A 54 25.69 -8.12 5.12
CA ASP A 54 25.79 -9.45 4.52
C ASP A 54 25.05 -9.46 3.17
N PRO A 55 25.74 -9.77 2.04
CA PRO A 55 25.09 -9.85 0.74
C PRO A 55 24.11 -11.02 0.58
N GLY A 56 24.01 -11.92 1.57
CA GLY A 56 23.22 -13.15 1.52
C GLY A 56 21.91 -13.18 2.31
N ALA A 57 21.64 -12.21 3.19
CA ALA A 57 20.45 -12.25 4.04
C ALA A 57 19.17 -11.95 3.23
N THR A 58 18.40 -13.00 2.94
CA THR A 58 17.05 -12.89 2.35
C THR A 58 16.00 -12.70 3.45
N ASP A 59 14.83 -12.14 3.13
CA ASP A 59 13.82 -11.86 4.16
C ASP A 59 13.16 -13.15 4.73
N SER A 60 13.15 -14.24 3.95
CA SER A 60 12.54 -15.52 4.30
C SER A 60 13.08 -16.68 3.44
N SER A 61 12.88 -17.93 3.89
CA SER A 61 13.12 -19.15 3.09
C SER A 61 12.02 -19.35 2.05
N TYR A 62 12.42 -19.75 0.83
CA TYR A 62 11.53 -20.01 -0.30
C TYR A 62 12.07 -21.14 -1.19
N TYR A 63 11.25 -21.65 -2.10
CA TYR A 63 11.61 -22.68 -3.08
C TYR A 63 12.34 -22.08 -4.30
N THR A 64 13.48 -22.67 -4.65
CA THR A 64 14.36 -22.21 -5.75
C THR A 64 14.12 -22.97 -7.06
N ASP A 65 13.28 -24.01 -7.06
CA ASP A 65 12.91 -24.79 -8.24
C ASP A 65 12.46 -23.88 -9.41
N LEU A 66 13.04 -24.10 -10.58
CA LEU A 66 12.68 -23.41 -11.81
C LEU A 66 11.64 -24.19 -12.60
N PRO A 67 10.72 -23.53 -13.33
CA PRO A 67 9.79 -24.22 -14.20
C PRO A 67 10.52 -25.01 -15.29
N PRO A 68 9.98 -26.16 -15.74
CA PRO A 68 10.63 -27.04 -16.68
C PRO A 68 10.86 -26.36 -18.04
N LEU A 69 12.05 -26.59 -18.61
CA LEU A 69 12.44 -26.02 -19.90
C LEU A 69 11.78 -26.78 -21.05
N ASN A 70 10.90 -26.09 -21.79
CA ASN A 70 10.32 -26.57 -23.05
C ASN A 70 11.42 -26.71 -24.12
N SER A 71 12.07 -27.87 -24.15
CA SER A 71 12.97 -28.26 -25.23
C SER A 71 12.14 -28.57 -26.49
N PRO A 72 12.48 -28.04 -27.68
CA PRO A 72 11.75 -28.37 -28.89
C PRO A 72 11.84 -29.87 -29.17
N THR A 73 10.69 -30.49 -29.39
CA THR A 73 10.55 -31.95 -29.51
C THR A 73 11.45 -32.51 -30.61
N ALA A 74 12.46 -33.29 -30.22
CA ALA A 74 13.21 -34.08 -31.19
C ALA A 74 12.28 -35.14 -31.81
N SER A 75 12.42 -35.37 -33.12
CA SER A 75 11.58 -36.29 -33.90
C SER A 75 11.44 -37.68 -33.23
N PRO A 76 10.26 -38.33 -33.32
CA PRO A 76 9.94 -39.48 -32.49
C PRO A 76 10.85 -40.68 -32.79
N SER A 77 11.61 -41.11 -31.77
CA SER A 77 12.13 -42.47 -31.70
C SER A 77 11.22 -43.29 -30.77
N PRO A 78 10.82 -44.52 -31.14
CA PRO A 78 9.94 -45.34 -30.32
C PRO A 78 10.72 -45.93 -29.13
N GLY A 79 10.69 -45.23 -28.00
CA GLY A 79 11.17 -45.69 -26.71
C GLY A 79 10.47 -44.92 -25.60
N ASN A 80 9.90 -45.64 -24.63
CA ASN A 80 9.13 -45.02 -23.53
C ASN A 80 10.01 -44.02 -22.76
N GLY A 81 9.61 -42.75 -22.77
CA GLY A 81 10.16 -41.70 -21.93
C GLY A 81 9.04 -40.84 -21.36
N ASP A 82 9.22 -40.37 -20.13
CA ASP A 82 8.27 -39.50 -19.41
C ASP A 82 8.20 -38.11 -20.05
N GLY A 83 7.49 -38.02 -21.16
CA GLY A 83 7.11 -36.74 -21.77
C GLY A 83 5.85 -36.19 -21.12
N ASN A 84 5.93 -35.63 -19.90
CA ASN A 84 4.95 -34.64 -19.43
C ASN A 84 5.28 -33.81 -18.16
N THR A 85 6.54 -33.70 -17.72
CA THR A 85 6.89 -32.89 -16.53
C THR A 85 6.45 -31.41 -16.64
N GLY A 86 6.33 -30.89 -17.87
CA GLY A 86 5.72 -29.60 -18.14
C GLY A 86 4.27 -29.53 -17.66
N ASP A 87 3.38 -30.32 -18.27
CA ASP A 87 1.96 -30.29 -17.91
C ASP A 87 1.73 -30.46 -16.40
N THR A 88 2.44 -31.36 -15.73
CA THR A 88 2.28 -31.56 -14.28
C THR A 88 2.64 -30.34 -13.43
N GLU A 89 3.67 -29.56 -13.81
CA GLU A 89 4.06 -28.33 -13.12
C GLU A 89 3.15 -27.14 -13.45
N ALA A 90 2.41 -27.23 -14.55
CA ALA A 90 1.36 -26.28 -14.92
C ALA A 90 0.01 -26.54 -14.20
N GLY A 91 -0.08 -27.62 -13.41
CA GLY A 91 -1.23 -27.95 -12.58
C GLY A 91 -1.25 -27.13 -11.28
N ILE A 92 -2.32 -26.34 -11.07
CA ILE A 92 -2.55 -25.59 -9.82
C ILE A 92 -3.77 -26.19 -9.10
N PRO A 93 -3.69 -26.48 -7.79
CA PRO A 93 -4.81 -27.00 -7.01
C PRO A 93 -6.07 -26.12 -7.11
N ALA A 94 -7.25 -26.74 -7.23
CA ALA A 94 -8.51 -26.06 -7.52
C ALA A 94 -8.83 -24.89 -6.56
N THR A 95 -8.80 -25.12 -5.25
CA THR A 95 -9.13 -24.09 -4.26
C THR A 95 -8.08 -22.97 -4.25
N VAL A 96 -6.82 -23.32 -4.51
CA VAL A 96 -5.69 -22.36 -4.59
C VAL A 96 -5.78 -21.49 -5.86
N LEU A 97 -6.14 -22.09 -6.99
CA LEU A 97 -6.34 -21.38 -8.27
C LEU A 97 -7.55 -20.44 -8.22
N ASP A 98 -8.65 -20.86 -7.60
CA ASP A 98 -9.83 -20.03 -7.37
C ASP A 98 -9.50 -18.84 -6.46
N ALA A 99 -8.71 -19.04 -5.40
CA ALA A 99 -8.25 -17.96 -4.53
C ALA A 99 -7.45 -16.89 -5.26
N TYR A 100 -6.49 -17.26 -6.12
CA TYR A 100 -5.73 -16.27 -6.91
C TYR A 100 -6.59 -15.50 -7.90
N LYS A 101 -7.54 -16.17 -8.56
CA LYS A 101 -8.47 -15.53 -9.50
C LYS A 101 -9.46 -14.61 -8.79
N LYS A 102 -9.94 -14.98 -7.60
CA LYS A 102 -10.77 -14.10 -6.75
C LYS A 102 -9.99 -12.89 -6.24
N ALA A 103 -8.73 -13.06 -5.84
CA ALA A 103 -7.86 -11.96 -5.42
C ALA A 103 -7.59 -10.98 -6.58
N GLU A 104 -7.28 -11.48 -7.79
CA GLU A 104 -7.23 -10.65 -9.01
C GLU A 104 -8.55 -9.92 -9.25
N ALA A 105 -9.69 -10.62 -9.24
CA ALA A 105 -10.99 -10.01 -9.52
C ALA A 105 -11.36 -8.93 -8.49
N ALA A 106 -11.09 -9.18 -7.20
CA ALA A 106 -11.29 -8.21 -6.13
C ALA A 106 -10.40 -6.97 -6.29
N LEU A 107 -9.15 -7.14 -6.72
CA LEU A 107 -8.20 -6.04 -6.95
C LEU A 107 -8.43 -5.32 -8.28
N ALA A 108 -9.00 -5.97 -9.28
CA ALA A 108 -9.51 -5.31 -10.47
C ALA A 108 -10.72 -4.40 -10.15
N GLU A 109 -11.50 -4.71 -9.12
CA GLU A 109 -12.59 -3.84 -8.63
C GLU A 109 -12.09 -2.74 -7.67
N SER A 110 -11.18 -3.05 -6.72
CA SER A 110 -10.73 -2.09 -5.70
C SER A 110 -9.49 -1.25 -6.08
N LYS A 111 -8.59 -1.78 -6.92
CA LYS A 111 -7.39 -1.12 -7.43
C LYS A 111 -7.20 -1.38 -8.94
N PRO A 112 -8.11 -0.94 -9.82
CA PRO A 112 -8.04 -1.22 -11.27
C PRO A 112 -6.75 -0.73 -11.93
N GLY A 113 -6.11 0.34 -11.44
CA GLY A 113 -4.81 0.82 -11.93
C GLY A 113 -3.63 -0.10 -11.63
N CYS A 114 -3.79 -1.09 -10.73
CA CYS A 114 -2.72 -2.02 -10.38
C CYS A 114 -2.43 -3.06 -11.45
N ASN A 115 -3.44 -3.44 -12.27
CA ASN A 115 -3.30 -4.48 -13.31
C ASN A 115 -2.64 -5.78 -12.82
N LEU A 116 -2.88 -6.19 -11.56
CA LEU A 116 -2.34 -7.43 -10.99
C LEU A 116 -2.84 -8.65 -11.77
N PRO A 117 -1.96 -9.47 -12.38
CA PRO A 117 -2.35 -10.73 -12.98
C PRO A 117 -2.37 -11.84 -11.91
N TRP A 118 -3.41 -12.68 -11.88
CA TRP A 118 -3.50 -13.81 -10.94
C TRP A 118 -2.30 -14.77 -11.05
N GLN A 119 -1.67 -14.86 -12.23
CA GLN A 119 -0.46 -15.65 -12.45
C GLN A 119 0.74 -15.17 -11.60
N LEU A 120 0.77 -13.91 -11.17
CA LEU A 120 1.80 -13.41 -10.25
C LEU A 120 1.59 -13.97 -8.84
N LEU A 121 0.35 -14.02 -8.37
CA LEU A 121 0.01 -14.66 -7.09
C LEU A 121 0.32 -16.15 -7.13
N ALA A 122 0.00 -16.82 -8.24
CA ALA A 122 0.37 -18.22 -8.46
C ALA A 122 1.88 -18.44 -8.48
N ALA A 123 2.66 -17.55 -9.11
CA ALA A 123 4.11 -17.64 -9.14
C ALA A 123 4.73 -17.46 -7.74
N ILE A 124 4.24 -16.51 -6.96
CA ILE A 124 4.65 -16.29 -5.57
C ILE A 124 4.25 -17.50 -4.72
N GLY A 125 2.99 -17.95 -4.75
CA GLY A 125 2.53 -19.11 -3.97
C GLY A 125 3.24 -20.44 -4.30
N LYS A 126 3.70 -20.64 -5.53
CA LYS A 126 4.60 -21.76 -5.90
C LYS A 126 5.94 -21.65 -5.18
N VAL A 127 6.52 -20.45 -5.16
CA VAL A 127 7.83 -20.15 -4.56
C VAL A 127 7.79 -20.12 -3.03
N GLU A 128 6.74 -19.59 -2.42
CA GLU A 128 6.61 -19.48 -0.96
C GLU A 128 6.27 -20.81 -0.29
N SER A 129 5.31 -21.57 -0.84
CA SER A 129 4.75 -22.75 -0.14
C SER A 129 4.45 -23.94 -1.06
N GLY A 130 4.88 -23.93 -2.31
CA GLY A 130 4.56 -25.01 -3.26
C GLY A 130 3.06 -25.12 -3.54
N GLN A 131 2.38 -23.98 -3.69
CA GLN A 131 0.91 -23.88 -3.81
C GLN A 131 0.17 -24.44 -2.58
N ALA A 132 0.43 -23.89 -1.39
CA ALA A 132 -0.16 -24.34 -0.13
C ALA A 132 0.12 -25.84 0.16
N ASN A 133 1.39 -26.23 0.09
CA ASN A 133 1.86 -27.62 0.19
C ASN A 133 1.13 -28.57 -0.79
N GLY A 134 1.01 -28.18 -2.06
CA GLY A 134 0.34 -28.96 -3.11
C GLY A 134 -1.20 -28.92 -3.02
N GLY A 135 -1.76 -27.89 -2.39
CA GLY A 135 -3.19 -27.70 -2.19
C GLY A 135 -3.72 -28.42 -0.96
N ARG A 136 -2.96 -28.51 0.13
CA ARG A 136 -3.39 -29.11 1.40
C ARG A 136 -4.25 -28.13 2.21
N VAL A 137 -5.40 -27.79 1.63
CA VAL A 137 -6.43 -26.92 2.20
C VAL A 137 -7.70 -27.72 2.50
N ASP A 138 -8.49 -27.24 3.46
CA ASP A 138 -9.86 -27.71 3.68
C ASP A 138 -10.84 -27.10 2.66
N ALA A 139 -12.13 -27.46 2.77
CA ALA A 139 -13.18 -26.96 1.88
C ALA A 139 -13.45 -25.44 1.97
N ASN A 140 -12.90 -24.74 2.97
CA ASN A 140 -12.98 -23.29 3.13
C ASN A 140 -11.68 -22.59 2.68
N GLY A 141 -10.65 -23.34 2.28
CA GLY A 141 -9.34 -22.83 1.90
C GLY A 141 -8.31 -22.76 3.05
N THR A 142 -8.61 -23.26 4.25
CA THR A 142 -7.68 -23.19 5.39
C THR A 142 -6.68 -24.35 5.37
N THR A 143 -5.40 -24.02 5.49
CA THR A 143 -4.27 -24.97 5.58
C THR A 143 -4.11 -25.51 7.00
N THR A 144 -3.34 -26.61 7.17
CA THR A 144 -3.03 -27.19 8.49
C THR A 144 -1.94 -26.44 9.27
N GLY A 145 -1.75 -25.15 9.00
CA GLY A 145 -0.56 -24.39 9.40
C GLY A 145 0.62 -24.63 8.45
N ILE A 146 1.20 -23.56 7.94
CA ILE A 146 2.45 -23.57 7.19
C ILE A 146 3.35 -22.52 7.84
N LEU A 147 4.55 -22.92 8.28
CA LEU A 147 5.49 -22.04 8.98
C LEU A 147 6.87 -22.11 8.33
N GLY A 148 7.49 -20.95 8.18
CA GLY A 148 8.89 -20.80 7.78
C GLY A 148 9.87 -21.09 8.92
N PRO A 149 11.18 -21.05 8.62
CA PRO A 149 12.21 -21.03 9.66
C PRO A 149 12.09 -19.75 10.52
N PRO A 150 12.55 -19.78 11.79
CA PRO A 150 12.54 -18.60 12.64
C PRO A 150 13.52 -17.53 12.14
N LEU A 151 13.05 -16.28 12.07
CA LEU A 151 13.80 -15.13 11.55
C LEU A 151 14.77 -14.60 12.63
N ASN A 152 15.77 -15.42 12.94
CA ASN A 152 16.71 -15.18 14.05
C ASN A 152 18.02 -14.50 13.66
N GLY A 153 18.20 -14.15 12.38
CA GLY A 153 19.42 -13.55 11.83
C GLY A 153 20.47 -14.54 11.29
N ASN A 154 20.20 -15.85 11.30
CA ASN A 154 21.09 -16.85 10.70
C ASN A 154 20.58 -17.22 9.29
N GLY A 155 21.15 -16.61 8.25
CA GLY A 155 20.78 -16.84 6.84
C GLY A 155 19.53 -16.08 6.35
N PHE A 156 18.75 -15.54 7.28
CA PHE A 156 17.57 -14.72 7.02
C PHE A 156 17.61 -13.41 7.80
N ALA A 157 16.70 -12.48 7.48
CA ALA A 157 16.44 -11.31 8.29
C ALA A 157 16.22 -11.68 9.77
N LYS A 158 16.56 -10.74 10.68
CA LYS A 158 16.31 -10.90 12.11
C LYS A 158 15.07 -10.11 12.51
N ILE A 159 13.99 -10.82 12.84
CA ILE A 159 12.71 -10.26 13.29
C ILE A 159 12.37 -10.89 14.65
N THR A 160 12.26 -10.05 15.68
CA THR A 160 11.77 -10.46 17.00
C THR A 160 10.25 -10.59 16.99
N ASP A 161 9.70 -11.44 17.85
CA ASP A 161 8.24 -11.61 18.07
C ASP A 161 7.46 -10.28 18.02
N THR A 162 6.44 -10.21 17.15
CA THR A 162 5.56 -9.05 16.99
C THR A 162 4.09 -9.29 17.38
N ASP A 163 3.66 -10.53 17.61
CA ASP A 163 2.25 -10.88 17.87
C ASP A 163 2.00 -11.64 19.21
N GLY A 164 3.07 -11.96 19.95
CA GLY A 164 3.02 -12.77 21.16
C GLY A 164 3.01 -14.28 20.90
N GLY A 165 3.49 -14.72 19.73
CA GLY A 165 3.38 -16.09 19.22
C GLY A 165 1.96 -16.48 18.81
N ALA A 166 1.13 -15.53 18.39
CA ALA A 166 -0.30 -15.74 18.11
C ALA A 166 -0.54 -16.56 16.82
N TYR A 167 0.27 -16.36 15.78
CA TYR A 167 0.15 -17.08 14.51
C TYR A 167 1.16 -18.22 14.32
N ASP A 168 2.31 -18.21 15.00
CA ASP A 168 3.39 -19.21 14.82
C ASP A 168 3.84 -19.95 16.10
N GLY A 169 3.43 -19.48 17.28
CA GLY A 169 3.78 -20.04 18.58
C GLY A 169 5.19 -19.72 19.10
N ASP A 170 5.94 -18.82 18.46
CA ASP A 170 7.35 -18.50 18.81
C ASP A 170 7.47 -17.11 19.46
N THR A 171 7.39 -17.07 20.80
CA THR A 171 7.45 -15.80 21.58
C THR A 171 8.86 -15.18 21.67
N VAL A 172 9.70 -15.38 20.66
CA VAL A 172 11.09 -14.88 20.62
C VAL A 172 11.44 -14.32 19.24
N HIS A 173 11.13 -15.04 18.16
CA HIS A 173 11.36 -14.58 16.78
C HIS A 173 10.19 -14.97 15.88
N ASP A 174 9.68 -14.01 15.12
CA ASP A 174 8.66 -14.24 14.10
C ASP A 174 9.12 -15.29 13.07
N ARG A 175 8.14 -16.01 12.53
CA ARG A 175 8.25 -16.85 11.33
C ARG A 175 7.31 -16.34 10.26
N ALA A 176 7.65 -16.60 9.00
CA ALA A 176 6.69 -16.40 7.91
C ALA A 176 5.58 -17.47 7.97
N VAL A 177 4.31 -17.05 7.91
CA VAL A 177 3.10 -17.88 8.17
C VAL A 177 2.21 -18.02 6.94
N GLY A 178 1.63 -19.21 6.78
CA GLY A 178 0.56 -19.50 5.83
C GLY A 178 1.04 -19.72 4.40
N PRO A 179 0.13 -19.98 3.45
CA PRO A 179 0.51 -20.37 2.09
C PRO A 179 1.12 -19.25 1.25
N MET A 180 1.03 -17.99 1.70
CA MET A 180 1.74 -16.85 1.11
C MET A 180 2.87 -16.32 2.03
N GLN A 181 3.24 -17.08 3.07
CA GLN A 181 4.43 -16.83 3.92
C GLN A 181 4.54 -15.38 4.47
N PHE A 182 3.46 -14.86 5.05
CA PHE A 182 3.44 -13.53 5.66
C PHE A 182 4.12 -13.50 7.04
N ILE A 183 4.98 -12.51 7.28
CA ILE A 183 5.48 -12.19 8.63
C ILE A 183 4.32 -11.59 9.47
N PRO A 184 4.13 -11.94 10.76
CA PRO A 184 3.03 -11.46 11.61
C PRO A 184 2.79 -9.94 11.58
N SER A 185 3.84 -9.13 11.76
CA SER A 185 3.76 -7.66 11.62
C SER A 185 3.31 -7.17 10.24
N THR A 186 3.65 -7.90 9.17
CA THR A 186 3.10 -7.61 7.82
C THR A 186 1.64 -8.05 7.73
N TRP A 187 1.27 -9.18 8.34
CA TRP A 187 -0.12 -9.65 8.39
C TRP A 187 -1.04 -8.69 9.15
N GLU A 188 -0.58 -8.06 10.23
CA GLU A 188 -1.34 -7.03 10.97
C GLU A 188 -1.77 -5.88 10.04
N SER A 189 -0.87 -5.44 9.16
CA SER A 189 -1.12 -4.33 8.22
C SER A 189 -1.91 -4.75 6.97
N TRP A 190 -1.64 -5.93 6.41
CA TRP A 190 -2.10 -6.33 5.08
C TRP A 190 -3.13 -7.48 5.06
N GLY A 191 -3.29 -8.18 6.18
CA GLY A 191 -4.24 -9.27 6.35
C GLY A 191 -5.65 -8.87 5.93
N SER A 192 -6.30 -9.73 5.16
CA SER A 192 -7.53 -9.41 4.43
C SER A 192 -8.49 -10.59 4.47
N ASP A 193 -9.79 -10.32 4.57
CA ASP A 193 -10.86 -11.32 4.51
C ASP A 193 -11.16 -11.60 3.03
N GLY A 194 -10.64 -12.72 2.52
CA GLY A 194 -10.74 -13.09 1.11
C GLY A 194 -11.85 -14.10 0.82
N ASN A 195 -12.28 -14.85 1.83
CA ASN A 195 -13.40 -15.81 1.70
C ASN A 195 -14.77 -15.19 2.07
N GLY A 196 -14.78 -14.07 2.80
CA GLY A 196 -15.98 -13.35 3.27
C GLY A 196 -16.58 -13.90 4.56
N ASP A 197 -15.82 -14.63 5.39
CA ASP A 197 -16.30 -15.27 6.63
C ASP A 197 -16.24 -14.36 7.87
N GLY A 198 -15.64 -13.17 7.75
CA GLY A 198 -15.49 -12.18 8.81
C GLY A 198 -14.18 -12.28 9.59
N LYS A 199 -13.24 -13.12 9.17
CA LYS A 199 -11.90 -13.27 9.78
C LYS A 199 -10.79 -12.86 8.80
N ARG A 200 -9.57 -12.81 9.32
CA ARG A 200 -8.33 -12.61 8.57
C ARG A 200 -7.34 -13.66 9.04
N ASP A 201 -7.44 -14.87 8.51
CA ASP A 201 -6.60 -16.01 8.88
C ASP A 201 -5.41 -16.11 7.91
N PRO A 202 -4.14 -15.94 8.35
CA PRO A 202 -3.00 -16.09 7.46
C PRO A 202 -2.88 -17.50 6.89
N ASN A 203 -3.51 -18.50 7.51
CA ASN A 203 -3.52 -19.88 7.04
C ASN A 203 -4.63 -20.18 6.02
N ASN A 204 -5.54 -19.24 5.74
CA ASN A 204 -6.55 -19.37 4.69
C ASN A 204 -6.01 -18.84 3.35
N ILE A 205 -6.11 -19.64 2.28
CA ILE A 205 -5.55 -19.27 0.97
C ILE A 205 -6.27 -18.08 0.32
N TYR A 206 -7.57 -17.89 0.55
CA TYR A 206 -8.29 -16.74 0.00
C TYR A 206 -7.84 -15.44 0.66
N ASP A 207 -7.75 -15.44 1.98
CA ASP A 207 -7.28 -14.32 2.80
C ASP A 207 -5.83 -13.97 2.44
N ALA A 208 -4.96 -14.98 2.41
CA ALA A 208 -3.55 -14.82 2.09
C ALA A 208 -3.32 -14.35 0.64
N ALA A 209 -4.06 -14.87 -0.34
CA ALA A 209 -3.98 -14.43 -1.73
C ALA A 209 -4.44 -12.97 -1.91
N LEU A 210 -5.53 -12.57 -1.24
CA LEU A 210 -6.03 -11.19 -1.29
C LEU A 210 -5.06 -10.22 -0.60
N ALA A 211 -4.53 -10.59 0.58
CA ALA A 211 -3.51 -9.82 1.29
C ALA A 211 -2.25 -9.65 0.43
N ALA A 212 -1.74 -10.72 -0.19
CA ALA A 212 -0.57 -10.68 -1.08
C ALA A 212 -0.81 -9.78 -2.29
N GLY A 213 -2.00 -9.84 -2.90
CA GLY A 213 -2.38 -8.94 -3.98
C GLY A 213 -2.43 -7.47 -3.55
N ARG A 214 -3.04 -7.16 -2.39
CA ARG A 214 -3.09 -5.79 -1.83
C ARG A 214 -1.68 -5.25 -1.54
N TYR A 215 -0.79 -6.10 -1.01
CA TYR A 215 0.62 -5.78 -0.74
C TYR A 215 1.40 -5.46 -2.02
N LEU A 216 1.28 -6.30 -3.06
CA LEU A 216 1.94 -6.06 -4.36
C LEU A 216 1.43 -4.76 -5.00
N CYS A 217 0.12 -4.51 -4.88
CA CYS A 217 -0.57 -3.27 -5.27
C CYS A 217 -0.41 -2.11 -4.26
N ALA A 218 0.57 -2.12 -3.35
CA ALA A 218 0.81 -1.00 -2.43
C ALA A 218 1.20 0.29 -3.18
N GLY A 219 0.67 1.44 -2.72
CA GLY A 219 0.78 2.71 -3.45
C GLY A 219 0.01 2.74 -4.78
N ASP A 220 0.46 3.59 -5.70
CA ASP A 220 -0.07 3.75 -7.06
C ASP A 220 0.65 2.86 -8.10
N ARG A 221 1.11 1.67 -7.68
CA ARG A 221 1.87 0.77 -8.54
C ARG A 221 1.01 0.20 -9.66
N ASP A 222 1.50 0.25 -10.90
CA ASP A 222 0.93 -0.46 -12.05
C ASP A 222 1.82 -1.67 -12.41
N LEU A 223 1.35 -2.88 -12.11
CA LEU A 223 2.08 -4.14 -12.32
C LEU A 223 2.12 -4.60 -13.79
N SER A 224 1.46 -3.88 -14.70
CA SER A 224 1.73 -4.01 -16.14
C SER A 224 3.07 -3.37 -16.54
N VAL A 225 3.56 -2.40 -15.75
CA VAL A 225 4.84 -1.73 -15.97
C VAL A 225 5.98 -2.53 -15.34
N THR A 226 6.91 -3.01 -16.17
CA THR A 226 8.00 -3.94 -15.77
C THR A 226 8.81 -3.47 -14.56
N SER A 227 9.18 -2.19 -14.48
CA SER A 227 9.94 -1.65 -13.34
C SER A 227 9.15 -1.68 -12.03
N GLN A 228 7.84 -1.43 -12.09
CA GLN A 228 6.96 -1.44 -10.92
C GLN A 228 6.62 -2.87 -10.49
N LEU A 229 6.42 -3.78 -11.44
CA LEU A 229 6.32 -5.22 -11.18
C LEU A 229 7.58 -5.76 -10.47
N HIS A 230 8.77 -5.42 -10.96
CA HIS A 230 10.02 -5.86 -10.33
C HIS A 230 10.19 -5.26 -8.93
N ALA A 231 9.84 -3.98 -8.73
CA ALA A 231 9.86 -3.33 -7.43
C ALA A 231 8.85 -3.94 -6.45
N ALA A 232 7.68 -4.39 -6.92
CA ALA A 232 6.68 -5.06 -6.10
C ALA A 232 7.17 -6.44 -5.61
N ILE A 233 7.74 -7.25 -6.51
CA ILE A 233 8.32 -8.56 -6.17
C ILE A 233 9.52 -8.39 -5.21
N LEU A 234 10.41 -7.41 -5.45
CA LEU A 234 11.54 -7.09 -4.56
C LEU A 234 11.15 -6.43 -3.23
N SER A 235 9.90 -5.97 -3.07
CA SER A 235 9.38 -5.63 -1.74
C SER A 235 8.84 -6.84 -0.98
N TYR A 236 8.47 -7.93 -1.67
CA TYR A 236 8.01 -9.16 -1.02
C TYR A 236 9.17 -9.95 -0.39
N ASN A 237 10.30 -10.03 -1.09
CA ASN A 237 11.58 -10.53 -0.58
C ASN A 237 12.71 -9.84 -1.37
N HIS A 238 13.69 -9.22 -0.69
CA HIS A 238 14.72 -8.37 -1.30
C HIS A 238 15.84 -9.14 -2.03
N SER A 239 15.54 -10.32 -2.57
CA SER A 239 16.47 -11.16 -3.31
C SER A 239 16.31 -11.04 -4.83
N ARG A 240 17.43 -10.86 -5.54
CA ARG A 240 17.47 -10.94 -7.01
C ARG A 240 17.21 -12.36 -7.53
N GLU A 241 17.57 -13.38 -6.75
CA GLU A 241 17.29 -14.77 -7.13
C GLU A 241 15.80 -15.06 -7.03
N TYR A 242 15.17 -14.65 -5.92
CA TYR A 242 13.71 -14.68 -5.74
C TYR A 242 12.99 -13.99 -6.89
N LEU A 243 13.36 -12.75 -7.22
CA LEU A 243 12.79 -12.02 -8.37
C LEU A 243 12.89 -12.83 -9.68
N ASN A 244 14.06 -13.39 -9.98
CA ASN A 244 14.28 -14.17 -11.20
C ASN A 244 13.45 -15.47 -11.22
N THR A 245 13.25 -16.10 -10.07
CA THR A 245 12.47 -17.34 -9.92
C THR A 245 10.97 -17.06 -10.07
N VAL A 246 10.44 -16.04 -9.37
CA VAL A 246 9.04 -15.59 -9.52
C VAL A 246 8.74 -15.15 -10.96
N LEU A 247 9.62 -14.39 -11.62
CA LEU A 247 9.41 -13.97 -13.01
C LEU A 247 9.38 -15.17 -13.99
N LYS A 248 10.18 -16.22 -13.77
CA LYS A 248 10.13 -17.44 -14.58
C LYS A 248 8.80 -18.19 -14.39
N TRP A 249 8.34 -18.35 -13.14
CA TRP A 249 7.03 -18.98 -12.86
C TRP A 249 5.84 -18.15 -13.39
N LEU A 250 5.89 -16.82 -13.30
CA LEU A 250 4.89 -15.92 -13.88
C LEU A 250 4.78 -16.13 -15.41
N GLU A 251 5.92 -16.14 -16.09
CA GLU A 251 6.00 -16.35 -17.54
C GLU A 251 5.75 -17.81 -17.97
N TYR A 252 5.80 -18.74 -17.02
CA TYR A 252 5.37 -20.12 -17.20
C TYR A 252 3.84 -20.21 -17.16
N TYR A 253 3.22 -19.73 -16.08
CA TYR A 253 1.76 -19.74 -15.90
C TYR A 253 1.00 -18.86 -16.91
N ARG A 254 1.64 -17.82 -17.47
CA ARG A 254 1.11 -17.06 -18.61
C ARG A 254 0.97 -17.87 -19.91
N LYS A 255 1.76 -18.92 -20.12
CA LYS A 255 1.70 -19.78 -21.31
C LYS A 255 0.57 -20.81 -21.25
N GLY A 256 0.09 -21.11 -20.05
CA GLY A 256 -0.99 -22.05 -19.81
C GLY A 256 -0.86 -22.71 -18.44
N THR A 257 -2.01 -23.02 -17.86
CA THR A 257 -2.15 -23.77 -16.61
C THR A 257 -3.40 -24.63 -16.71
N HIS A 258 -3.51 -25.65 -15.88
CA HIS A 258 -4.77 -26.34 -15.67
C HIS A 258 -5.04 -26.54 -14.18
N GLU A 259 -6.31 -26.81 -13.88
CA GLU A 259 -6.76 -27.10 -12.53
C GLU A 259 -6.48 -28.58 -12.20
N VAL A 260 -5.94 -28.84 -11.01
CA VAL A 260 -5.79 -30.20 -10.46
C VAL A 260 -6.53 -30.33 -9.13
N PRO A 261 -6.94 -31.55 -8.71
CA PRO A 261 -7.57 -31.73 -7.41
C PRO A 261 -6.69 -31.26 -6.24
N ASP A 262 -7.33 -30.71 -5.20
CA ASP A 262 -6.63 -30.29 -3.98
C ASP A 262 -5.84 -31.47 -3.35
N GLY A 263 -4.65 -31.17 -2.83
CA GLY A 263 -3.70 -32.14 -2.31
C GLY A 263 -2.90 -32.93 -3.38
N THR A 264 -3.12 -32.68 -4.68
CA THR A 264 -2.40 -33.35 -5.78
C THR A 264 -1.41 -32.46 -6.55
N GLY A 265 -1.26 -31.20 -6.14
CA GLY A 265 -0.29 -30.28 -6.74
C GLY A 265 1.17 -30.72 -6.53
N VAL A 266 2.02 -30.47 -7.52
CA VAL A 266 3.45 -30.87 -7.45
C VAL A 266 4.20 -29.95 -6.48
N LEU A 267 4.78 -30.57 -5.45
CA LEU A 267 5.65 -29.89 -4.48
C LEU A 267 7.03 -29.60 -5.12
N PRO A 268 7.56 -28.37 -4.99
CA PRO A 268 8.96 -28.10 -5.27
C PRO A 268 9.85 -28.79 -4.22
N ASN A 269 11.11 -29.09 -4.59
CA ASN A 269 11.99 -29.93 -3.78
C ASN A 269 13.23 -29.22 -3.22
N ASN A 270 13.54 -28.00 -3.70
CA ASN A 270 14.77 -27.28 -3.37
C ASN A 270 14.44 -25.98 -2.63
N ARG A 271 14.84 -25.84 -1.36
CA ARG A 271 14.70 -24.59 -0.61
C ARG A 271 15.95 -23.73 -0.68
N SER A 272 15.82 -22.43 -0.42
CA SER A 272 16.95 -21.48 -0.35
C SER A 272 17.83 -21.66 0.88
N ASP A 273 17.37 -22.37 1.92
CA ASP A 273 18.15 -22.79 3.10
C ASP A 273 18.93 -24.11 2.91
N ASP A 274 18.70 -24.86 1.82
CA ASP A 274 19.41 -26.11 1.53
C ASP A 274 20.86 -25.82 1.07
N SER A 275 21.75 -25.65 2.05
CA SER A 275 23.16 -25.31 1.84
C SER A 275 23.99 -26.50 1.34
N ASP A 276 23.94 -26.79 0.04
CA ASP A 276 24.90 -27.68 -0.63
C ASP A 276 25.64 -26.99 -1.79
N GLY A 277 26.93 -27.30 -1.91
CA GLY A 277 27.89 -26.60 -2.77
C GLY A 277 27.72 -26.84 -4.29
N PRO A 278 28.63 -26.29 -5.12
CA PRO A 278 28.45 -26.23 -6.57
C PRO A 278 28.25 -27.60 -7.22
N SER A 279 27.14 -27.72 -7.95
CA SER A 279 26.64 -28.93 -8.62
C SER A 279 27.67 -29.60 -9.56
N PRO A 280 27.81 -30.93 -9.49
CA PRO A 280 28.30 -31.74 -10.60
C PRO A 280 27.15 -32.21 -11.51
N SER A 281 27.39 -32.10 -12.82
CA SER A 281 26.55 -32.62 -13.92
C SER A 281 26.15 -34.09 -13.73
N PRO A 282 24.95 -34.53 -14.18
CA PRO A 282 24.41 -35.84 -13.81
C PRO A 282 25.16 -37.03 -14.43
N SER A 283 25.30 -38.10 -13.64
CA SER A 283 25.61 -39.44 -14.16
C SER A 283 24.70 -40.49 -13.51
N PRO A 284 24.24 -41.50 -14.26
CA PRO A 284 23.11 -42.33 -13.88
C PRO A 284 23.49 -43.45 -12.91
N SER A 285 22.55 -43.85 -12.04
CA SER A 285 22.70 -45.04 -11.20
C SER A 285 21.36 -45.75 -10.95
N THR A 286 21.13 -46.79 -11.76
CA THR A 286 20.41 -48.06 -11.49
C THR A 286 19.03 -48.04 -10.79
N PRO A 287 17.96 -48.56 -11.43
CA PRO A 287 16.64 -48.67 -10.81
C PRO A 287 16.57 -49.77 -9.72
N GLY A 288 16.08 -49.40 -8.54
CA GLY A 288 15.73 -50.33 -7.47
C GLY A 288 14.46 -51.13 -7.80
N THR A 289 14.50 -52.44 -7.55
CA THR A 289 13.46 -53.40 -7.94
C THR A 289 12.14 -53.22 -7.19
N SER A 290 11.10 -52.78 -7.89
CA SER A 290 9.70 -52.90 -7.43
C SER A 290 9.17 -54.31 -7.67
N LYS A 291 8.62 -54.94 -6.64
CA LYS A 291 8.07 -56.31 -6.67
C LYS A 291 6.59 -56.29 -7.08
N PRO A 292 6.16 -56.94 -8.18
CA PRO A 292 4.75 -56.96 -8.57
C PRO A 292 3.93 -57.94 -7.72
N SER A 293 2.73 -57.52 -7.31
CA SER A 293 1.68 -58.41 -6.81
C SER A 293 0.89 -58.98 -7.99
N THR A 294 0.72 -60.30 -8.05
CA THR A 294 0.16 -61.01 -9.22
C THR A 294 -1.38 -61.02 -9.27
N PRO A 295 -1.99 -61.19 -10.47
CA PRO A 295 -3.44 -61.25 -10.64
C PRO A 295 -4.03 -62.65 -10.38
N GLY A 296 -5.25 -62.72 -9.84
CA GLY A 296 -6.03 -63.96 -9.68
C GLY A 296 -6.83 -64.34 -10.95
N THR A 297 -6.95 -65.63 -11.22
CA THR A 297 -7.38 -66.19 -12.52
C THR A 297 -8.88 -66.53 -12.66
N THR A 298 -9.43 -66.14 -13.82
CA THR A 298 -10.46 -66.78 -14.66
C THR A 298 -11.26 -68.03 -14.21
N LYS A 299 -12.57 -68.02 -14.50
CA LYS A 299 -13.28 -69.12 -15.20
C LYS A 299 -14.51 -68.61 -15.99
N PRO A 300 -14.84 -69.13 -17.20
CA PRO A 300 -15.86 -68.54 -18.08
C PRO A 300 -17.16 -69.36 -18.27
N GLY A 301 -18.16 -68.67 -18.83
CA GLY A 301 -19.40 -69.18 -19.45
C GLY A 301 -20.36 -67.99 -19.63
N GLY A 302 -21.03 -67.75 -20.76
CA GLY A 302 -21.20 -68.52 -21.98
C GLY A 302 -22.67 -68.43 -22.41
N GLY A 303 -23.00 -67.52 -23.33
CA GLY A 303 -24.41 -67.26 -23.71
C GLY A 303 -24.55 -66.15 -24.75
N THR A 304 -24.67 -66.54 -26.02
CA THR A 304 -24.90 -65.67 -27.19
C THR A 304 -26.36 -65.27 -27.36
N THR A 305 -26.64 -64.03 -27.78
CA THR A 305 -27.49 -63.72 -28.96
C THR A 305 -27.39 -62.23 -29.33
N SER A 306 -27.27 -61.95 -30.63
CA SER A 306 -27.59 -60.67 -31.27
C SER A 306 -28.71 -60.94 -32.29
N PRO A 307 -29.55 -59.94 -32.67
CA PRO A 307 -29.24 -59.28 -33.93
C PRO A 307 -29.66 -57.79 -34.05
N ALA A 308 -28.71 -56.99 -34.57
CA ALA A 308 -28.89 -56.09 -35.73
C ALA A 308 -29.74 -54.78 -35.59
N PRO A 309 -29.59 -53.81 -36.53
CA PRO A 309 -29.74 -52.38 -36.23
C PRO A 309 -30.89 -51.67 -36.98
N ASN A 310 -31.07 -50.37 -36.70
CA ASN A 310 -31.76 -49.42 -37.60
C ASN A 310 -31.06 -48.05 -37.58
N ASP A 311 -31.17 -47.35 -38.72
CA ASP A 311 -30.37 -46.17 -39.10
C ASP A 311 -31.18 -44.85 -38.92
N PRO A 312 -30.86 -43.66 -39.49
CA PRO A 312 -30.80 -42.43 -38.70
C PRO A 312 -31.96 -41.45 -38.91
N GLY A 313 -32.25 -40.62 -37.90
CA GLY A 313 -33.33 -39.63 -37.91
C GLY A 313 -32.89 -38.22 -37.48
N THR A 314 -33.03 -37.26 -38.38
CA THR A 314 -32.66 -35.84 -38.24
C THR A 314 -33.56 -35.03 -37.29
N GLY A 315 -33.00 -33.98 -36.67
CA GLY A 315 -33.64 -32.64 -36.73
C GLY A 315 -34.07 -31.95 -35.43
N SER A 316 -33.24 -30.98 -35.01
CA SER A 316 -33.57 -29.64 -34.46
C SER A 316 -34.71 -29.44 -33.46
N GLY A 317 -34.37 -28.89 -32.27
CA GLY A 317 -35.35 -28.41 -31.29
C GLY A 317 -34.71 -27.84 -30.01
N SER A 318 -33.97 -26.72 -30.12
CA SER A 318 -33.39 -26.05 -28.94
C SER A 318 -34.48 -25.30 -28.15
N PRO A 319 -34.66 -25.54 -26.84
CA PRO A 319 -35.63 -24.79 -26.05
C PRO A 319 -35.11 -23.37 -25.74
N SER A 320 -35.93 -22.36 -26.01
CA SER A 320 -35.65 -20.97 -25.63
C SER A 320 -35.61 -20.83 -24.09
N PRO A 321 -34.67 -20.07 -23.51
CA PRO A 321 -34.65 -19.83 -22.07
C PRO A 321 -35.86 -18.97 -21.65
N SER A 322 -36.55 -19.38 -20.58
CA SER A 322 -37.52 -18.51 -19.90
C SER A 322 -36.81 -17.35 -19.19
N PRO A 323 -37.45 -16.17 -19.08
CA PRO A 323 -36.88 -15.05 -18.34
C PRO A 323 -36.77 -15.38 -16.84
N THR A 324 -35.57 -15.22 -16.30
CA THR A 324 -35.30 -15.34 -14.85
C THR A 324 -36.16 -14.33 -14.07
N PRO A 325 -36.74 -14.69 -12.91
CA PRO A 325 -37.42 -13.72 -12.05
C PRO A 325 -36.50 -12.53 -11.70
N PRO A 326 -37.03 -11.29 -11.66
CA PRO A 326 -36.21 -10.12 -11.35
C PRO A 326 -35.57 -10.24 -9.96
N THR A 327 -34.27 -9.97 -9.90
CA THR A 327 -33.48 -9.95 -8.67
C THR A 327 -33.91 -8.79 -7.77
N GLY A 328 -33.55 -8.79 -6.49
CA GLY A 328 -33.84 -7.66 -5.58
C GLY A 328 -33.36 -6.31 -6.15
N THR A 329 -32.15 -6.27 -6.69
CA THR A 329 -31.57 -5.12 -7.42
C THR A 329 -32.45 -4.64 -8.59
N ASP A 330 -33.15 -5.55 -9.28
CA ASP A 330 -34.04 -5.24 -10.40
C ASP A 330 -35.36 -4.58 -9.96
N THR A 331 -35.63 -4.51 -8.65
CA THR A 331 -36.79 -3.79 -8.09
C THR A 331 -36.48 -2.37 -7.60
N VAL A 332 -35.21 -1.98 -7.47
CA VAL A 332 -34.79 -0.66 -6.97
C VAL A 332 -35.10 0.44 -7.99
N ALA A 333 -35.84 1.47 -7.59
CA ALA A 333 -36.14 2.63 -8.43
C ALA A 333 -35.18 3.81 -8.20
N ARG A 334 -34.71 4.01 -6.95
CA ARG A 334 -33.84 5.13 -6.57
C ARG A 334 -33.07 4.87 -5.27
N LEU A 335 -32.08 5.71 -4.99
CA LEU A 335 -31.50 5.90 -3.65
C LEU A 335 -32.09 7.18 -3.05
N GLU A 336 -32.40 7.14 -1.75
CA GLU A 336 -32.75 8.30 -0.93
C GLU A 336 -31.71 8.47 0.18
N ASP A 337 -31.56 9.69 0.72
CA ASP A 337 -30.81 9.89 1.96
C ASP A 337 -31.53 9.21 3.14
N ALA A 338 -30.75 8.59 4.03
CA ALA A 338 -31.23 7.91 5.21
C ALA A 338 -30.80 8.59 6.52
N GLY A 339 -30.69 9.93 6.50
CA GLY A 339 -30.34 10.75 7.66
C GLY A 339 -28.84 11.02 7.80
N THR A 340 -28.14 11.27 6.69
CA THR A 340 -26.73 11.66 6.73
C THR A 340 -26.58 13.03 7.40
N GLY A 341 -25.78 13.11 8.47
CA GLY A 341 -25.46 14.35 9.16
C GLY A 341 -24.46 15.26 8.42
N GLU A 342 -24.00 16.32 9.07
CA GLU A 342 -22.97 17.20 8.52
C GLU A 342 -21.62 16.46 8.46
N LEU A 343 -21.10 16.28 7.25
CA LEU A 343 -19.83 15.59 7.01
C LEU A 343 -18.67 16.58 7.10
N THR A 344 -18.18 16.81 8.32
CA THR A 344 -17.00 17.65 8.57
C THR A 344 -16.02 16.98 9.53
N ALA A 345 -14.73 17.16 9.29
CA ALA A 345 -13.62 16.69 10.13
C ALA A 345 -12.45 17.68 10.10
N MET A 346 -11.55 17.60 11.08
CA MET A 346 -10.24 18.24 10.99
C MET A 346 -9.29 17.34 10.19
N ALA A 347 -8.26 17.92 9.57
CA ALA A 347 -7.24 17.14 8.87
C ALA A 347 -6.58 16.13 9.83
N GLY A 348 -6.45 14.89 9.37
CA GLY A 348 -6.01 13.74 10.18
C GLY A 348 -7.08 13.09 11.06
N ASP A 349 -8.24 13.71 11.31
CA ASP A 349 -9.30 13.16 12.17
C ASP A 349 -10.30 12.24 11.43
N ALA A 350 -11.00 11.40 12.18
CA ALA A 350 -12.14 10.65 11.65
C ALA A 350 -13.41 11.54 11.57
N PHE A 351 -14.17 11.42 10.47
CA PHE A 351 -15.49 12.03 10.36
C PHE A 351 -16.45 11.44 11.39
N GLY A 352 -17.07 12.30 12.21
CA GLY A 352 -18.02 11.88 13.25
C GLY A 352 -19.34 11.34 12.69
N GLU A 353 -19.76 11.85 11.54
CA GLU A 353 -20.98 11.44 10.82
C GLU A 353 -20.66 10.50 9.65
N ARG A 354 -21.64 9.70 9.23
CA ARG A 354 -21.48 8.69 8.18
C ARG A 354 -22.60 8.77 7.15
N VAL A 355 -22.22 8.65 5.87
CA VAL A 355 -23.18 8.62 4.76
C VAL A 355 -24.09 7.40 4.87
N SER A 356 -25.40 7.64 4.87
CA SER A 356 -26.42 6.59 4.92
C SER A 356 -27.43 6.79 3.79
N VAL A 357 -27.72 5.73 3.04
CA VAL A 357 -28.75 5.75 1.98
C VAL A 357 -29.73 4.62 2.11
N ARG A 358 -30.93 4.82 1.57
CA ARG A 358 -31.96 3.80 1.44
C ARG A 358 -32.21 3.49 -0.04
N ALA A 359 -32.06 2.22 -0.42
CA ALA A 359 -32.50 1.75 -1.72
C ALA A 359 -34.02 1.51 -1.69
N GLU A 360 -34.78 2.25 -2.49
CA GLU A 360 -36.24 2.18 -2.51
C GLU A 360 -36.79 1.66 -3.84
N SER A 361 -37.85 0.87 -3.76
CA SER A 361 -38.64 0.44 -4.92
C SER A 361 -39.47 1.59 -5.49
N ALA A 362 -40.13 1.36 -6.62
CA ALA A 362 -41.09 2.32 -7.19
C ALA A 362 -42.24 2.69 -6.24
N SER A 363 -42.56 1.83 -5.25
CA SER A 363 -43.57 2.09 -4.21
C SER A 363 -43.02 2.71 -2.92
N GLY A 364 -41.74 3.09 -2.86
CA GLY A 364 -41.11 3.66 -1.64
C GLY A 364 -40.80 2.63 -0.55
N VAL A 365 -40.84 1.34 -0.89
CA VAL A 365 -40.49 0.25 0.04
C VAL A 365 -38.99 0.01 -0.05
N GLY A 366 -38.31 -0.03 1.10
CA GLY A 366 -36.89 -0.33 1.16
C GLY A 366 -36.56 -1.73 0.65
N VAL A 367 -35.57 -1.84 -0.22
CA VAL A 367 -35.18 -3.09 -0.90
C VAL A 367 -33.95 -3.69 -0.22
N PRO A 368 -34.06 -4.85 0.46
CA PRO A 368 -32.94 -5.48 1.14
C PRO A 368 -32.02 -6.24 0.18
N LYS A 369 -30.80 -6.55 0.64
CA LYS A 369 -29.78 -7.33 -0.11
C LYS A 369 -29.30 -6.69 -1.42
N VAL A 370 -29.47 -5.37 -1.57
CA VAL A 370 -28.95 -4.58 -2.68
C VAL A 370 -27.52 -4.16 -2.35
N ARG A 371 -26.58 -4.30 -3.28
CA ARG A 371 -25.22 -3.75 -3.12
C ARG A 371 -25.23 -2.26 -3.46
N VAL A 372 -24.88 -1.42 -2.50
CA VAL A 372 -24.65 0.02 -2.67
C VAL A 372 -23.16 0.27 -2.57
N ARG A 373 -22.56 0.88 -3.59
CA ARG A 373 -21.18 1.33 -3.60
C ARG A 373 -21.12 2.81 -3.24
N PHE A 374 -20.37 3.13 -2.20
CA PHE A 374 -19.92 4.47 -1.86
C PHE A 374 -18.55 4.71 -2.49
N THR A 375 -18.30 5.92 -2.94
CA THR A 375 -17.04 6.31 -3.59
C THR A 375 -16.69 7.73 -3.20
N ILE A 376 -15.48 7.93 -2.66
CA ILE A 376 -14.86 9.24 -2.43
C ILE A 376 -14.38 9.76 -3.79
N VAL A 377 -14.80 10.97 -4.14
CA VAL A 377 -14.56 11.63 -5.42
C VAL A 377 -14.18 13.08 -5.16
N GLY A 378 -13.02 13.51 -5.65
CA GLY A 378 -12.53 14.86 -5.47
C GLY A 378 -11.01 14.89 -5.38
N ASP A 379 -10.46 16.07 -5.13
CA ASP A 379 -9.03 16.26 -4.91
C ASP A 379 -8.72 16.21 -3.40
N THR A 380 -8.80 15.00 -2.84
CA THR A 380 -8.63 14.71 -1.40
C THR A 380 -7.80 13.44 -1.19
N ASP A 381 -7.15 13.36 -0.04
CA ASP A 381 -6.47 12.17 0.50
C ASP A 381 -7.32 11.43 1.57
N ALA A 382 -8.57 11.85 1.78
CA ALA A 382 -9.52 11.16 2.65
C ALA A 382 -9.86 9.75 2.13
N THR A 383 -10.02 8.80 3.06
CA THR A 383 -10.32 7.39 2.76
C THR A 383 -11.40 6.82 3.67
N PHE A 384 -12.07 5.76 3.26
CA PHE A 384 -12.84 4.93 4.19
C PHE A 384 -11.90 4.16 5.12
N ALA A 385 -12.36 3.88 6.35
CA ALA A 385 -11.63 3.08 7.34
C ALA A 385 -11.12 1.77 6.70
N GLY A 386 -9.79 1.63 6.62
CA GLY A 386 -9.12 0.60 5.82
C GLY A 386 -8.29 1.11 4.63
N GLY A 387 -8.28 2.43 4.37
CA GLY A 387 -7.42 3.09 3.38
C GLY A 387 -7.97 3.08 1.95
N GLU A 388 -9.25 2.77 1.76
CA GLU A 388 -9.87 2.63 0.44
C GLU A 388 -10.77 3.83 0.11
N THR A 389 -10.77 4.28 -1.15
CA THR A 389 -11.68 5.35 -1.62
C THR A 389 -13.05 4.83 -2.06
N VAL A 390 -13.26 3.51 -2.02
CA VAL A 390 -14.49 2.84 -2.42
C VAL A 390 -14.91 1.87 -1.33
N ALA A 391 -16.21 1.79 -1.04
CA ALA A 391 -16.76 0.79 -0.12
C ALA A 391 -18.10 0.27 -0.63
N THR A 392 -18.31 -1.05 -0.66
CA THR A 392 -19.59 -1.64 -1.08
C THR A 392 -20.30 -2.30 0.10
N ILE A 393 -21.51 -1.82 0.41
CA ILE A 393 -22.32 -2.25 1.54
C ILE A 393 -23.61 -2.88 1.03
N VAL A 394 -24.03 -3.98 1.65
CA VAL A 394 -25.30 -4.65 1.35
C VAL A 394 -26.42 -4.01 2.18
N THR A 395 -27.55 -3.67 1.55
CA THR A 395 -28.69 -3.09 2.26
C THR A 395 -29.31 -4.07 3.25
N SER A 396 -29.56 -3.56 4.45
CA SER A 396 -30.26 -4.23 5.54
C SER A 396 -31.73 -4.55 5.19
N ALA A 397 -32.44 -5.23 6.11
CA ALA A 397 -33.85 -5.60 5.96
C ALA A 397 -34.79 -4.41 5.65
N THR A 398 -34.42 -3.18 6.04
CA THR A 398 -35.18 -1.93 5.80
C THR A 398 -34.82 -1.22 4.50
N GLY A 399 -33.88 -1.77 3.72
CA GLY A 399 -33.32 -1.15 2.51
C GLY A 399 -32.17 -0.17 2.76
N THR A 400 -31.73 0.01 4.01
CA THR A 400 -30.68 0.98 4.38
C THR A 400 -29.28 0.38 4.25
N ALA A 401 -28.33 1.13 3.68
CA ALA A 401 -26.90 0.88 3.69
C ALA A 401 -26.16 2.13 4.19
N THR A 402 -25.18 1.94 5.09
CA THR A 402 -24.38 3.03 5.67
C THR A 402 -22.91 2.80 5.34
N ALA A 403 -22.25 3.80 4.75
CA ALA A 403 -20.84 3.76 4.40
C ALA A 403 -19.96 3.51 5.64
N PRO A 404 -18.72 3.00 5.49
CA PRO A 404 -17.71 3.03 6.55
C PRO A 404 -17.47 4.45 7.10
N THR A 405 -16.82 4.54 8.26
CA THR A 405 -16.29 5.82 8.74
C THR A 405 -15.27 6.33 7.73
N ILE A 406 -15.28 7.63 7.47
CA ILE A 406 -14.27 8.29 6.63
C ILE A 406 -13.17 8.81 7.56
N GLN A 407 -11.92 8.54 7.22
CA GLN A 407 -10.75 9.19 7.79
C GLN A 407 -10.40 10.39 6.90
N ALA A 408 -10.33 11.58 7.47
CA ALA A 408 -9.71 12.71 6.78
C ALA A 408 -8.21 12.44 6.62
N GLY A 409 -7.67 12.76 5.45
CA GLY A 409 -6.22 12.92 5.31
C GLY A 409 -5.80 14.32 5.76
N GLU A 410 -4.61 14.75 5.36
CA GLU A 410 -4.03 16.04 5.73
C GLU A 410 -4.46 17.17 4.77
N LYS A 411 -5.08 16.85 3.63
CA LYS A 411 -5.52 17.83 2.65
C LYS A 411 -6.89 18.42 3.00
N ALA A 412 -6.87 19.63 3.56
CA ALA A 412 -8.06 20.45 3.75
C ALA A 412 -8.77 20.80 2.41
N GLY A 413 -10.10 20.85 2.43
CA GLY A 413 -10.95 21.13 1.28
C GLY A 413 -12.24 20.30 1.23
N ASP A 414 -13.08 20.59 0.23
CA ASP A 414 -14.32 19.87 -0.02
C ASP A 414 -14.10 18.71 -1.01
N PHE A 415 -14.76 17.58 -0.73
CA PHE A 415 -14.88 16.43 -1.63
C PHE A 415 -16.30 15.87 -1.64
N THR A 416 -16.57 14.94 -2.54
CA THR A 416 -17.88 14.29 -2.69
C THR A 416 -17.81 12.82 -2.29
N VAL A 417 -18.76 12.37 -1.49
CA VAL A 417 -19.05 10.94 -1.30
C VAL A 417 -20.26 10.59 -2.16
N ARG A 418 -20.07 9.74 -3.17
CA ARG A 418 -21.10 9.30 -4.11
C ARG A 418 -21.60 7.90 -3.76
N ALA A 419 -22.90 7.76 -3.53
CA ALA A 419 -23.58 6.46 -3.38
C ALA A 419 -24.25 6.03 -4.69
N ALA A 420 -24.05 4.79 -5.12
CA ALA A 420 -24.65 4.22 -6.32
C ALA A 420 -25.02 2.73 -6.16
N VAL A 421 -26.08 2.28 -6.84
CA VAL A 421 -26.49 0.86 -6.83
C VAL A 421 -25.59 0.04 -7.77
N VAL A 422 -24.98 -1.03 -7.27
CA VAL A 422 -24.11 -1.90 -8.08
C VAL A 422 -24.95 -2.83 -8.96
N GLY A 423 -24.56 -2.95 -10.23
CA GLY A 423 -25.27 -3.77 -11.22
C GLY A 423 -26.52 -3.12 -11.81
N ARG A 424 -26.81 -1.86 -11.49
CA ARG A 424 -27.94 -1.12 -12.06
C ARG A 424 -27.62 0.34 -12.33
N THR A 425 -27.87 0.79 -13.56
CA THR A 425 -27.74 2.20 -13.94
C THR A 425 -28.92 3.01 -13.40
N LEU A 426 -28.70 3.70 -12.28
CA LEU A 426 -29.59 4.71 -11.70
C LEU A 426 -28.78 5.98 -11.41
N SER A 427 -29.46 7.11 -11.21
CA SER A 427 -28.83 8.28 -10.60
C SER A 427 -28.32 7.92 -9.21
N GLY A 428 -27.04 8.21 -8.96
CA GLY A 428 -26.46 8.15 -7.62
C GLY A 428 -26.89 9.33 -6.76
N LEU A 429 -26.49 9.30 -5.49
CA LEU A 429 -26.68 10.39 -4.53
C LEU A 429 -25.32 10.87 -4.02
N ASP A 430 -25.09 12.17 -4.14
CA ASP A 430 -23.81 12.82 -3.83
C ASP A 430 -23.92 13.63 -2.54
N TYR A 431 -22.93 13.48 -1.67
CA TYR A 431 -22.82 14.20 -0.40
C TYR A 431 -21.52 15.01 -0.39
N THR A 432 -21.59 16.30 -0.11
CA THR A 432 -20.38 17.10 0.16
C THR A 432 -19.85 16.77 1.54
N ALA A 433 -18.54 16.53 1.63
CA ALA A 433 -17.80 16.36 2.87
C ALA A 433 -16.60 17.32 2.88
N THR A 434 -16.29 17.89 4.04
CA THR A 434 -15.27 18.94 4.19
C THR A 434 -14.19 18.50 5.18
N VAL A 435 -12.92 18.56 4.76
CA VAL A 435 -11.77 18.52 5.66
C VAL A 435 -11.37 19.95 5.99
N THR A 436 -11.30 20.27 7.28
CA THR A 436 -10.83 21.57 7.79
C THR A 436 -9.34 21.50 8.17
N GLU A 437 -8.61 22.60 8.00
CA GLU A 437 -7.20 22.68 8.42
C GLU A 437 -7.04 22.40 9.93
N ARG A 438 -5.90 21.85 10.34
CA ARG A 438 -5.53 21.67 11.75
C ARG A 438 -5.54 23.02 12.48
N GLN A 439 -6.12 23.04 13.68
CA GLN A 439 -6.38 24.27 14.44
C GLN A 439 -5.69 24.28 15.79
N ALA A 440 -5.30 25.47 16.26
CA ALA A 440 -5.05 25.76 17.66
C ALA A 440 -5.83 27.01 18.09
N ASP A 441 -6.39 26.97 19.30
CA ASP A 441 -7.11 28.08 19.93
C ASP A 441 -6.28 28.80 21.00
N THR A 442 -5.19 28.16 21.46
CA THR A 442 -4.35 28.62 22.56
C THR A 442 -2.87 28.45 22.22
N LEU A 443 -2.07 29.46 22.58
CA LEU A 443 -0.61 29.45 22.48
C LEU A 443 0.00 29.94 23.80
N VAL A 444 0.95 29.19 24.36
CA VAL A 444 1.64 29.53 25.62
C VAL A 444 3.15 29.34 25.46
N ARG A 445 3.99 30.24 25.98
CA ARG A 445 5.45 30.01 26.00
C ARG A 445 5.79 28.80 26.88
N THR A 446 6.75 27.98 26.46
CA THR A 446 7.23 26.84 27.27
C THR A 446 8.16 27.26 28.41
N SER A 447 8.59 28.53 28.43
CA SER A 447 9.51 29.08 29.43
C SER A 447 9.27 30.57 29.67
N ASP A 448 9.33 30.98 30.94
CA ASP A 448 9.31 32.38 31.38
C ASP A 448 10.66 33.09 31.22
N ALA A 449 11.68 32.41 30.69
CA ALA A 449 13.02 32.99 30.52
C ALA A 449 12.97 34.28 29.69
N ALA A 450 13.67 35.32 30.18
CA ALA A 450 13.69 36.62 29.53
C ALA A 450 14.33 36.54 28.13
N LEU A 451 13.68 37.12 27.14
CA LEU A 451 14.16 37.18 25.77
C LEU A 451 14.91 38.50 25.56
N THR A 452 16.22 38.45 25.83
CA THR A 452 17.09 39.63 25.81
C THR A 452 18.36 39.40 24.98
N CYS A 453 18.83 40.44 24.32
CA CYS A 453 20.16 40.49 23.71
C CYS A 453 20.79 41.89 23.81
N THR A 454 22.09 41.97 23.52
CA THR A 454 22.77 43.24 23.24
C THR A 454 22.52 43.70 21.80
N PRO A 455 22.64 45.02 21.51
CA PRO A 455 22.65 45.53 20.14
C PRO A 455 23.64 44.76 19.25
N GLY A 456 23.23 44.44 18.03
CA GLY A 456 24.01 43.62 17.08
C GLY A 456 24.22 42.15 17.49
N GLY A 457 23.59 41.70 18.58
CA GLY A 457 23.82 40.38 19.18
C GLY A 457 22.75 39.33 18.88
N GLU A 458 22.91 38.16 19.50
CA GLU A 458 21.95 37.05 19.45
C GLU A 458 21.12 36.99 20.74
N PHE A 459 19.87 36.54 20.64
CA PHE A 459 19.03 36.30 21.81
C PHE A 459 19.51 35.08 22.59
N ALA A 460 19.71 35.24 23.90
CA ALA A 460 20.25 34.17 24.76
C ALA A 460 19.33 32.94 24.79
N ASN A 461 18.02 33.16 24.86
CA ASN A 461 17.00 32.13 24.87
C ASN A 461 16.25 32.10 23.53
N ASP A 462 15.87 30.90 23.08
CA ASP A 462 15.04 30.73 21.89
C ASP A 462 13.55 30.97 22.23
N VAL A 463 12.73 31.26 21.21
CA VAL A 463 11.27 31.34 21.38
C VAL A 463 10.66 29.99 21.05
N GLU A 464 10.03 29.39 22.05
CA GLU A 464 9.29 28.14 21.91
C GLU A 464 7.94 28.28 22.60
N VAL A 465 6.90 27.79 21.92
CA VAL A 465 5.51 27.88 22.36
C VAL A 465 4.83 26.53 22.22
N LYS A 466 3.91 26.22 23.12
CA LYS A 466 2.99 25.10 23.01
C LYS A 466 1.63 25.57 22.51
N ALA A 467 1.15 24.94 21.45
CA ALA A 467 -0.19 25.06 20.92
C ALA A 467 -1.11 23.99 21.53
N THR A 468 -2.35 24.39 21.79
CA THR A 468 -3.44 23.47 22.14
C THR A 468 -4.74 23.87 21.44
N TYR A 469 -5.63 22.90 21.29
CA TYR A 469 -6.98 23.08 20.77
C TYR A 469 -7.97 22.38 21.70
N LYS A 470 -8.93 23.13 22.24
CA LYS A 470 -9.92 22.64 23.23
C LYS A 470 -9.26 21.93 24.43
N GLY A 471 -8.03 22.31 24.77
CA GLY A 471 -7.21 21.73 25.84
C GLY A 471 -6.40 20.48 25.47
N ALA A 472 -6.56 19.92 24.27
CA ALA A 472 -5.71 18.85 23.75
C ALA A 472 -4.44 19.41 23.07
N VAL A 473 -3.42 18.57 22.91
CA VAL A 473 -2.25 18.89 22.06
C VAL A 473 -2.75 19.18 20.63
N ALA A 474 -2.18 20.21 20.00
CA ALA A 474 -2.49 20.57 18.62
C ALA A 474 -1.23 20.50 17.75
N ASP A 475 -1.01 19.32 17.16
CA ASP A 475 0.08 19.01 16.22
C ASP A 475 -0.29 19.36 14.78
N GLY A 476 0.71 19.57 13.92
CA GLY A 476 0.53 19.87 12.50
C GLY A 476 -0.17 21.21 12.22
N VAL A 477 -0.23 22.11 13.19
CA VAL A 477 -0.95 23.38 13.07
C VAL A 477 -0.07 24.41 12.37
N ALA A 478 -0.52 24.86 11.20
CA ALA A 478 0.14 25.93 10.46
C ALA A 478 0.19 27.25 11.26
N ALA A 479 1.34 27.91 11.23
CA ALA A 479 1.62 29.11 12.01
C ALA A 479 2.41 30.17 11.20
N THR A 480 2.35 31.40 11.70
CA THR A 480 3.14 32.55 11.25
C THR A 480 3.75 33.25 12.45
N ALA A 481 4.93 33.85 12.28
CA ALA A 481 5.58 34.64 13.32
C ALA A 481 6.15 35.94 12.73
N THR A 482 5.68 37.10 13.20
CA THR A 482 6.07 38.42 12.68
C THR A 482 6.55 39.34 13.81
N LEU A 483 7.69 40.00 13.61
CA LEU A 483 8.12 41.13 14.43
C LEU A 483 7.27 42.34 14.03
N ILE A 484 6.33 42.73 14.88
CA ILE A 484 5.33 43.76 14.56
C ILE A 484 5.74 45.15 15.07
N THR A 485 5.21 46.19 14.43
CA THR A 485 5.46 47.60 14.79
C THR A 485 4.90 47.93 16.17
N SER A 486 3.68 47.48 16.51
CA SER A 486 3.09 47.64 17.85
C SER A 486 1.96 46.62 18.08
N ALA A 487 1.40 46.55 19.29
CA ALA A 487 0.28 45.63 19.56
C ALA A 487 -0.94 45.88 18.64
N ASP A 488 -1.20 47.14 18.28
CA ASP A 488 -2.31 47.55 17.41
C ASP A 488 -1.94 47.62 15.93
N ASP A 489 -0.65 47.50 15.59
CA ASP A 489 -0.12 47.57 14.22
C ASP A 489 0.71 46.33 13.91
N ALA A 490 0.06 45.39 13.21
CA ALA A 490 0.64 44.10 12.79
C ALA A 490 1.59 44.21 11.58
N THR A 491 1.90 45.39 11.06
CA THR A 491 2.93 45.54 10.02
C THR A 491 4.29 45.06 10.53
N ALA A 492 5.07 44.45 9.65
CA ALA A 492 6.42 44.02 9.99
C ALA A 492 7.32 45.24 10.28
N ASN A 493 8.01 45.19 11.42
CA ASN A 493 8.94 46.22 11.86
C ASN A 493 10.13 46.34 10.89
N ASP A 494 10.74 47.51 10.77
CA ASP A 494 11.91 47.74 9.90
C ASP A 494 13.25 47.72 10.66
N LYS A 495 13.22 47.61 12.00
CA LYS A 495 14.38 47.69 12.91
C LYS A 495 14.31 46.68 14.06
N GLY A 496 15.43 46.53 14.76
CA GLY A 496 15.55 45.69 15.95
C GLY A 496 15.61 44.19 15.58
N PRO A 497 14.92 43.31 16.33
CA PRO A 497 15.03 41.87 16.15
C PRO A 497 14.71 41.37 14.74
N TYR A 498 15.35 40.26 14.35
CA TYR A 498 15.14 39.58 13.08
C TYR A 498 15.51 38.09 13.19
N PHE A 499 14.94 37.28 12.29
CA PHE A 499 15.38 35.91 12.00
C PHE A 499 16.25 35.92 10.74
N LYS A 500 17.01 34.84 10.48
CA LYS A 500 17.73 34.68 9.22
C LYS A 500 16.98 33.74 8.28
N ASP A 501 16.93 34.08 6.99
CA ASP A 501 16.52 33.15 5.94
C ASP A 501 17.64 32.14 5.61
N ALA A 502 17.41 31.26 4.63
CA ALA A 502 18.37 30.24 4.21
C ALA A 502 19.68 30.82 3.62
N ASP A 503 19.64 32.04 3.09
CA ASP A 503 20.80 32.76 2.57
C ASP A 503 21.50 33.61 3.67
N GLY A 504 20.96 33.64 4.89
CA GLY A 504 21.47 34.40 6.02
C GLY A 504 20.98 35.85 6.11
N ASN A 505 20.07 36.29 5.23
CA ASN A 505 19.55 37.66 5.23
C ASN A 505 18.54 37.88 6.36
N PRO A 506 18.41 39.11 6.88
CA PRO A 506 17.45 39.44 7.92
C PRO A 506 16.01 39.42 7.38
N VAL A 507 15.17 38.56 7.97
CA VAL A 507 13.71 38.50 7.74
C VAL A 507 12.96 38.72 9.04
N ARG A 508 11.79 39.36 8.95
CA ARG A 508 10.95 39.73 10.12
C ARG A 508 9.55 39.14 10.11
N SER A 509 9.23 38.34 9.10
CA SER A 509 8.06 37.48 9.04
C SER A 509 8.51 36.08 8.63
N LEU A 510 8.10 35.10 9.41
CA LEU A 510 8.19 33.68 9.10
C LEU A 510 6.78 33.18 8.74
N ALA A 511 6.71 32.43 7.65
CA ALA A 511 5.53 31.72 7.18
C ALA A 511 5.90 30.24 7.00
N ASN A 512 4.89 29.40 6.78
CA ASN A 512 5.05 27.94 6.66
C ASN A 512 5.73 27.33 7.89
N LEU A 513 5.43 27.87 9.07
CA LEU A 513 5.77 27.24 10.35
C LEU A 513 4.68 26.23 10.70
N GLU A 514 5.04 25.21 11.45
CA GLU A 514 4.12 24.13 11.85
C GLU A 514 4.48 23.66 13.27
N THR A 515 3.47 23.23 14.04
CA THR A 515 3.69 22.61 15.35
C THR A 515 4.07 21.14 15.21
N ASP A 516 5.01 20.66 16.03
CA ASP A 516 5.40 19.24 16.05
C ASP A 516 4.29 18.34 16.64
N ALA A 517 4.54 17.02 16.68
CA ALA A 517 3.65 16.02 17.27
C ALA A 517 3.31 16.22 18.76
N ASN A 518 4.02 17.10 19.47
CA ASN A 518 3.76 17.48 20.87
C ASN A 518 3.02 18.82 20.99
N GLY A 519 2.66 19.43 19.85
CA GLY A 519 2.10 20.77 19.74
C GLY A 519 3.14 21.87 19.99
N LEU A 520 4.44 21.58 19.89
CA LEU A 520 5.51 22.56 20.12
C LEU A 520 5.88 23.24 18.80
N LEU A 521 5.91 24.57 18.83
CA LEU A 521 6.49 25.40 17.79
C LEU A 521 7.73 26.08 18.34
N LYS A 522 8.90 25.59 17.92
CA LYS A 522 10.20 26.22 18.19
C LYS A 522 10.59 27.11 17.02
N LEU A 523 10.78 28.40 17.28
CA LEU A 523 11.19 29.36 16.25
C LEU A 523 12.71 29.32 15.99
N PRO A 524 13.16 29.71 14.78
CA PRO A 524 14.57 29.91 14.47
C PRO A 524 15.25 30.92 15.41
N LYS A 525 16.59 30.88 15.43
CA LYS A 525 17.38 31.79 16.27
C LYS A 525 17.08 33.25 15.96
N LEU A 526 16.83 34.04 17.01
CA LEU A 526 16.64 35.48 16.92
C LEU A 526 17.96 36.23 17.08
N TYR A 527 18.11 37.26 16.26
CA TYR A 527 19.20 38.23 16.23
C TYR A 527 18.63 39.63 16.43
N ALA A 528 19.48 40.63 16.69
CA ALA A 528 19.09 42.03 16.65
C ALA A 528 20.09 42.86 15.83
N ASP A 529 19.59 43.95 15.22
CA ASP A 529 20.46 45.04 14.74
C ASP A 529 20.87 45.97 15.91
N ASP A 530 21.47 47.12 15.61
CA ASP A 530 21.94 48.06 16.63
C ASP A 530 20.80 48.84 17.36
N THR A 531 19.54 48.64 16.96
CA THR A 531 18.40 49.38 17.52
C THR A 531 18.02 48.84 18.90
N THR A 532 18.28 49.63 19.95
CA THR A 532 17.81 49.34 21.30
C THR A 532 16.31 49.58 21.44
N GLY A 533 15.66 48.82 22.32
CA GLY A 533 14.24 48.98 22.62
C GLY A 533 13.57 47.70 23.11
N THR A 534 12.26 47.82 23.34
CA THR A 534 11.33 46.69 23.49
C THR A 534 10.59 46.51 22.17
N PHE A 535 10.53 45.28 21.69
CA PHE A 535 9.94 44.87 20.41
C PHE A 535 8.95 43.74 20.64
N LEU A 536 7.99 43.57 19.72
CA LEU A 536 6.92 42.59 19.85
C LEU A 536 6.99 41.57 18.73
N LEU A 537 7.04 40.29 19.10
CA LEU A 537 6.91 39.16 18.20
C LEU A 537 5.51 38.58 18.32
N ARG A 538 4.68 38.69 17.27
CA ARG A 538 3.35 38.08 17.23
C ARG A 538 3.39 36.76 16.47
N ILE A 539 2.89 35.73 17.12
CA ILE A 539 2.70 34.39 16.58
C ILE A 539 1.20 34.17 16.42
N ASN A 540 0.75 33.74 15.24
CA ASN A 540 -0.64 33.37 14.98
C ASN A 540 -0.70 31.97 14.37
N THR A 541 -1.71 31.17 14.74
CA THR A 541 -1.98 29.84 14.13
C THR A 541 -3.26 29.83 13.31
N ALA A 542 -3.39 28.84 12.43
CA ALA A 542 -4.70 28.34 12.01
C ALA A 542 -5.56 28.01 13.25
N GLY A 543 -6.86 28.25 13.17
CA GLY A 543 -7.77 28.22 14.34
C GLY A 543 -7.85 29.52 15.15
N GLY A 544 -6.90 30.45 14.96
CA GLY A 544 -7.01 31.82 15.48
C GLY A 544 -6.30 32.12 16.81
N ALA A 545 -5.56 31.17 17.40
CA ALA A 545 -4.71 31.49 18.54
C ALA A 545 -3.70 32.59 18.17
N THR A 546 -3.54 33.55 19.07
CA THR A 546 -2.58 34.66 18.91
C THR A 546 -1.80 34.83 20.20
N LEU A 547 -0.47 34.83 20.12
CA LEU A 547 0.42 35.16 21.22
C LEU A 547 1.36 36.30 20.81
N THR A 548 1.49 37.31 21.65
CA THR A 548 2.48 38.39 21.45
C THR A 548 3.54 38.30 22.54
N VAL A 549 4.80 38.14 22.13
CA VAL A 549 5.96 37.92 22.99
C VAL A 549 6.82 39.17 23.00
N GLU A 550 7.21 39.64 24.19
CA GLU A 550 8.13 40.76 24.34
C GLU A 550 9.59 40.33 24.14
N LEU A 551 10.31 41.09 23.32
CA LEU A 551 11.75 40.94 23.05
C LEU A 551 12.46 42.24 23.43
N LYS A 552 13.60 42.17 24.12
CA LYS A 552 14.32 43.37 24.58
C LYS A 552 15.77 43.42 24.08
N VAL A 553 16.09 44.46 23.33
CA VAL A 553 17.45 44.77 22.88
C VAL A 553 18.00 45.91 23.74
N ALA A 554 18.98 45.63 24.58
CA ALA A 554 19.53 46.61 25.51
C ALA A 554 21.04 46.40 25.70
N ALA A 555 21.78 47.50 25.90
CA ALA A 555 23.19 47.41 26.25
C ALA A 555 23.38 46.56 27.53
N ALA A 556 24.44 45.74 27.57
CA ALA A 556 24.76 44.96 28.74
C ALA A 556 24.93 45.90 29.95
N THR A 557 24.19 45.64 31.03
CA THR A 557 24.36 46.37 32.28
C THR A 557 25.75 46.07 32.84
N THR A 558 26.65 47.04 32.74
CA THR A 558 27.94 47.02 33.44
C THR A 558 27.68 47.00 34.95
N SER A 559 27.89 45.84 35.56
CA SER A 559 27.84 45.62 37.01
C SER A 559 29.15 46.01 37.69
#